data_AF-A0A7X7PG94-F1
#
_entry.id   AF-A0A7X7PG94-F1
#
_cell.length_a   1.000
_cell.length_b   1.000
_cell.length_c   1.000
_cell.angle_alpha   90.00
_cell.angle_beta   90.00
_cell.angle_gamma   90.00
#
_symmetry.space_group_name_H-M   'P 1'
#
loop_
_entity.id
_entity.type
_entity.pdbx_description
1 polymer ?
#
loop_
_entity_poly.entity_id
_entity_poly.type
_entity_poly.pdbx_seq_one_letter_code
_entity_poly.pdbx_strand_id
1 'polypeptide(L)' 'MVIRIPIERYRLDNGLDVVLSREDAAPVVALNIWYGVGSRNEREGRTGFAHLFEH' A
#
# COMPACT_ATOMS: atom_id res chain seq x y z
N MET A 1 17.49 -5.69 -20.98
CA MET A 1 17.19 -4.32 -20.53
C MET A 1 16.54 -4.42 -19.15
N VAL A 2 17.14 -3.84 -18.10
CA VAL A 2 16.55 -3.83 -16.75
C VAL A 2 15.96 -2.46 -16.52
N ILE A 3 14.66 -2.38 -16.24
CA ILE A 3 14.00 -1.13 -15.86
C ILE A 3 14.38 -0.85 -14.40
N ARG A 4 14.96 0.33 -14.14
CA ARG A 4 15.17 0.84 -12.78
C ARG A 4 14.11 1.89 -12.49
N ILE A 5 13.33 1.66 -11.44
CA ILE A 5 12.35 2.62 -10.93
C ILE A 5 12.99 3.29 -9.72
N PRO A 6 13.15 4.63 -9.70
CA PRO A 6 13.67 5.34 -8.53
C PRO A 6 12.66 5.25 -7.38
N ILE A 7 13.13 4.83 -6.20
CA ILE A 7 12.27 4.69 -5.02
C ILE A 7 12.92 5.42 -3.84
N GLU A 8 12.17 6.31 -3.22
CA GLU A 8 12.46 6.91 -1.92
C GLU A 8 11.58 6.26 -0.86
N ARG A 9 12.14 6.04 0.35
CA ARG A 9 11.43 5.44 1.47
C ARG A 9 11.51 6.36 2.68
N TYR A 10 10.38 6.56 3.32
CA TYR A 10 10.27 7.30 4.57
C TYR A 10 9.49 6.47 5.58
N ARG A 11 9.73 6.74 6.85
CA ARG A 11 8.86 6.30 7.94
C ARG A 11 8.44 7.53 8.72
N LEU A 12 7.15 7.76 8.80
CA LEU A 12 6.58 8.90 9.54
C LEU A 12 6.62 8.61 11.05
N ASP A 13 6.52 9.65 11.87
CA ASP A 13 6.54 9.53 13.33
C ASP A 13 5.41 8.66 13.89
N ASN A 14 4.28 8.57 13.18
CA ASN A 14 3.16 7.69 13.52
C ASN A 14 3.37 6.21 13.11
N GLY A 15 4.53 5.88 12.53
CA GLY A 15 4.90 4.54 12.11
C GLY A 15 4.45 4.14 10.70
N LEU A 16 3.82 5.02 9.92
CA LEU A 16 3.45 4.74 8.53
C LEU A 16 4.70 4.72 7.63
N ASP A 17 4.86 3.64 6.87
CA ASP A 17 5.88 3.55 5.82
C ASP A 17 5.36 4.19 4.52
N VAL A 18 6.17 5.07 3.93
CA VAL A 18 5.88 5.75 2.67
C VAL A 18 6.88 5.29 1.63
N VAL A 19 6.38 4.86 0.48
CA VAL A 19 7.17 4.49 -0.69
C VAL A 19 6.82 5.45 -1.82
N LEU A 20 7.77 6.29 -2.22
CA LEU A 20 7.58 7.32 -3.23
C LEU A 20 8.41 6.97 -4.47
N SER A 21 7.76 6.98 -5.64
CA SER A 21 8.43 6.93 -6.94
C SER A 21 7.99 8.15 -7.73
N ARG A 22 8.94 9.05 -8.01
CA ARG A 22 8.67 10.27 -8.78
C ARG A 22 8.90 10.01 -10.27
N GLU A 23 7.97 10.48 -11.09
CA GLU A 23 8.04 10.49 -12.55
C GLU A 23 7.46 11.83 -13.04
N ASP A 24 8.21 12.57 -13.85
CA ASP A 24 7.85 13.93 -14.28
C ASP A 24 7.18 13.96 -15.66
N ALA A 25 6.92 12.79 -16.28
CA ALA A 25 6.30 12.68 -17.59
C ALA A 25 4.85 13.23 -17.68
N ALA A 26 4.11 13.28 -16.56
CA ALA A 26 2.73 13.77 -16.53
C ALA A 26 2.39 14.47 -15.20
N PRO A 27 1.55 15.54 -15.21
CA PRO A 27 1.17 16.27 -14.00
C PRO A 27 0.02 15.58 -13.25
N VAL A 28 0.15 14.28 -12.98
CA VAL A 28 -0.84 13.46 -12.27
C VAL A 28 -0.13 12.63 -11.21
N VAL A 29 -0.88 12.23 -10.17
CA VAL A 29 -0.37 11.39 -9.09
C VAL A 29 -1.24 10.17 -8.90
N ALA A 30 -0.63 9.02 -8.64
CA ALA A 30 -1.31 7.82 -8.17
C ALA A 30 -0.99 7.64 -6.68
N LEU A 31 -2.01 7.50 -5.86
CA LEU A 31 -1.89 7.30 -4.41
C LEU A 31 -2.55 5.98 -4.03
N ASN A 32 -1.87 5.19 -3.20
CA ASN A 32 -2.40 3.94 -2.67
C ASN A 32 -2.10 3.87 -1.17
N ILE A 33 -3.04 3.31 -0.41
CA ILE A 33 -2.86 3.01 1.02
C ILE A 33 -2.98 1.50 1.17
N TRP A 34 -1.98 0.90 1.80
CA TRP A 34 -1.90 -0.55 1.96
C TRP A 34 -1.98 -0.88 3.44
N TYR A 35 -2.94 -1.71 3.81
CA TYR A 35 -3.07 -2.22 5.17
C TYR A 35 -2.38 -3.58 5.26
N GLY A 36 -1.62 -3.81 6.34
CA GLY A 36 -0.98 -5.09 6.63
C GLY A 36 -1.94 -6.16 7.13
N VAL A 37 -3.15 -6.23 6.57
CA VAL A 37 -4.23 -7.14 6.97
C VAL A 37 -4.97 -7.67 5.73
N GLY A 38 -5.50 -8.88 5.81
CA GLY A 38 -6.36 -9.48 4.80
C GLY A 38 -7.07 -10.73 5.31
N SER A 39 -7.67 -11.52 4.41
CA SER A 39 -8.40 -12.75 4.77
C SER A 39 -7.54 -13.75 5.56
N ARG A 40 -6.22 -13.78 5.33
CA ARG A 40 -5.26 -14.59 6.11
C ARG A 40 -5.28 -14.30 7.61
N ASN A 41 -5.70 -13.10 8.01
CA ASN A 41 -5.74 -12.68 9.41
C ASN A 41 -7.08 -13.02 10.10
N GLU A 42 -8.02 -13.61 9.37
CA GLU A 42 -9.34 -13.95 9.89
C GLU A 42 -9.31 -15.17 10.79
N ARG A 43 -10.33 -15.29 11.64
CA ARG A 43 -10.51 -16.45 12.53
C ARG A 43 -11.47 -17.43 11.89
N GLU A 44 -11.27 -18.70 12.15
CA GLU A 44 -12.22 -19.75 11.76
C GLU A 44 -13.62 -19.45 12.32
N GLY A 45 -14.64 -19.65 11.50
CA GLY A 45 -16.03 -19.27 11.82
C GLY A 45 -16.31 -17.76 11.82
N ARG A 46 -15.34 -16.92 11.44
CA ARG A 46 -15.41 -15.45 11.40
C ARG A 46 -14.68 -14.91 10.17
N THR A 47 -15.14 -15.31 8.99
CA THR A 47 -14.51 -15.05 7.69
C THR A 47 -15.26 -13.98 6.88
N GLY A 48 -14.57 -13.34 5.94
CA GLY A 48 -15.12 -12.33 5.04
C GLY A 48 -15.09 -10.91 5.58
N PHE A 49 -14.50 -10.68 6.75
CA PHE A 49 -14.40 -9.35 7.37
C PHE A 49 -13.45 -8.42 6.61
N ALA A 50 -12.29 -8.91 6.17
CA ALA A 50 -11.36 -8.08 5.41
C ALA A 50 -12.02 -7.52 4.13
N HIS A 51 -12.81 -8.36 3.45
CA HIS A 51 -13.58 -7.97 2.27
C HIS A 51 -14.79 -7.08 2.63
N LEU A 52 -15.49 -7.38 3.74
CA LEU A 52 -16.58 -6.54 4.23
C LEU A 52 -16.13 -5.11 4.55
N PHE A 53 -14.91 -4.93 5.08
CA PHE A 53 -14.36 -3.61 5.37
C PHE A 53 -13.70 -2.93 4.16
N GLU A 54 -13.42 -3.68 3.10
CA GLU A 54 -12.98 -3.12 1.82
C GLU A 54 -14.15 -2.43 1.10
N HIS A 55 -15.33 -3.04 1.13
CA HIS A 55 -16.58 -2.52 0.58
C HIS A 55 -17.15 -1.34 1.39
#